data_AF-A0A5B7CHQ1-F1
#
_entry.id   AF-A0A5B7CHQ1-F1
#
_cell.length_a   1.000
_cell.length_b   1.000
_cell.length_c   1.000
_cell.angle_alpha   90.00
_cell.angle_beta   90.00
_cell.angle_gamma   90.00
#
_symmetry.space_group_name_H-M   'P 1'
#
loop_
_entity.id
_entity.type
_entity.pdbx_description
1 polymer ?
#
loop_
_entity_poly.entity_id
_entity_poly.type
_entity_poly.pdbx_seq_one_letter_code
_entity_poly.pdbx_strand_id
1 'polypeptide(L)'
;YTPDHVVYHELILTTKEYMQCATAVEPQWLAELGPMFFSVKESDTSMLEHKKRQKEEKTAMEEEMENLRKVQEKVERENEEKEREKRTKQQQQVSMPGLRQGSSTYLRPKRLGL
;
A
#
# COMPACT_ATOMS: atom_id res chain seq x y z
N TYR A 1 -32.22 -11.42 -40.42
CA TYR A 1 -31.61 -11.28 -39.09
C TYR A 1 -31.44 -12.69 -38.54
N THR A 2 -30.20 -13.14 -38.36
CA THR A 2 -29.87 -14.47 -37.82
C THR A 2 -29.15 -14.24 -36.50
N PRO A 3 -29.63 -14.80 -35.37
CA PRO A 3 -28.97 -14.63 -34.08
C PRO A 3 -27.63 -15.36 -34.04
N ASP A 4 -26.64 -14.78 -33.37
CA ASP A 4 -25.29 -15.36 -33.25
C ASP A 4 -25.24 -16.54 -32.26
N HIS A 5 -26.09 -16.51 -31.23
CA HIS A 5 -26.13 -17.52 -30.17
C HIS A 5 -27.58 -17.99 -29.92
N VAL A 6 -27.77 -19.30 -29.85
CA VAL A 6 -29.09 -19.95 -29.73
C VAL A 6 -29.01 -21.14 -28.79
N VAL A 7 -30.06 -21.34 -27.99
CA VAL A 7 -30.29 -22.56 -27.21
C VAL A 7 -31.43 -23.35 -27.84
N TYR A 8 -31.28 -24.67 -27.95
CA TYR A 8 -32.27 -25.59 -28.51
C TYR A 8 -32.65 -26.67 -27.48
N HIS A 9 -33.86 -27.22 -27.60
CA HIS A 9 -34.31 -28.30 -26.71
C HIS A 9 -33.91 -29.67 -27.26
N GLU A 10 -34.03 -29.85 -28.57
CA GLU A 10 -33.79 -31.12 -29.24
C GLU A 10 -33.04 -30.91 -30.55
N LEU A 11 -32.16 -31.85 -30.87
CA LEU A 11 -31.45 -31.93 -32.14
C LEU A 11 -31.96 -33.13 -32.92
N ILE A 12 -32.57 -32.89 -34.08
CA ILE A 12 -33.07 -33.95 -34.96
C ILE A 12 -32.02 -34.23 -36.04
N LEU A 13 -31.41 -35.42 -35.95
CA LEU A 13 -30.42 -35.91 -36.91
C LEU A 13 -31.12 -36.69 -38.04
N THR A 14 -31.18 -36.10 -39.25
CA THR A 14 -31.66 -36.78 -40.47
C THR A 14 -30.61 -36.66 -41.59
N THR A 15 -31.00 -36.30 -42.82
CA THR A 15 -30.04 -35.92 -43.88
C THR A 15 -29.40 -34.56 -43.60
N LYS A 16 -30.11 -33.70 -42.87
CA LYS A 16 -29.61 -32.44 -42.31
C LYS A 16 -29.99 -32.39 -40.83
N GLU A 17 -29.16 -31.70 -40.05
CA GLU A 17 -29.40 -31.48 -38.63
C GLU A 17 -30.34 -30.28 -38.45
N TYR A 18 -31.42 -30.48 -37.70
CA TYR A 18 -32.39 -29.43 -37.39
C TYR A 18 -32.49 -29.23 -35.88
N MET A 19 -32.45 -27.97 -35.44
CA MET A 19 -32.65 -27.57 -34.04
C MET A 19 -34.13 -27.29 -33.79
N GLN A 20 -34.75 -28.02 -32.86
CA GLN A 20 -36.15 -27.83 -32.46
C GLN A 20 -36.25 -26.97 -31.19
N CYS A 21 -37.27 -26.10 -31.14
CA CYS A 21 -37.49 -25.13 -30.06
C CYS A 21 -36.28 -24.20 -29.82
N ALA A 22 -35.74 -23.63 -30.89
CA ALA A 22 -34.61 -22.71 -30.86
C ALA A 22 -35.01 -21.31 -30.33
N THR A 23 -34.30 -20.81 -29.33
CA THR A 23 -34.47 -19.45 -28.78
C THR A 23 -33.15 -18.69 -28.82
N ALA A 24 -33.17 -17.43 -29.29
CA ALA A 24 -32.01 -16.56 -29.27
C ALA A 24 -31.65 -16.16 -27.83
N VAL A 25 -30.37 -16.18 -27.49
CA VAL A 25 -29.89 -15.86 -26.14
C VAL A 25 -28.70 -14.90 -26.17
N GLU A 26 -28.53 -14.13 -25.10
CA GLU A 26 -27.33 -13.34 -24.90
C GLU A 26 -26.22 -14.21 -24.28
N PRO A 27 -24.99 -14.22 -24.84
CA PRO A 27 -23.91 -15.08 -24.37
C PRO A 27 -23.50 -14.79 -22.93
N GLN A 28 -23.72 -13.57 -22.44
CA GLN A 28 -23.41 -13.20 -21.05
C GLN A 28 -24.23 -14.00 -20.04
N TRP A 29 -25.51 -14.29 -20.34
CA TRP A 29 -26.38 -15.06 -19.45
C TRP A 29 -25.87 -16.50 -19.26
N LEU A 30 -25.24 -17.08 -20.28
CA LEU A 30 -24.66 -18.43 -20.18
C LEU A 30 -23.47 -18.46 -19.21
N ALA A 31 -22.64 -17.41 -19.20
CA ALA A 31 -21.53 -17.30 -18.26
C ALA A 31 -22.01 -17.07 -16.82
N GLU A 32 -23.09 -16.31 -16.64
CA GLU A 32 -23.68 -16.04 -15.32
C GLU A 32 -24.40 -17.26 -14.73
N LEU A 33 -25.19 -17.98 -15.53
CA LEU A 33 -26.00 -19.12 -15.07
C LEU A 33 -25.22 -20.45 -15.09
N GLY A 34 -24.20 -20.57 -15.95
CA GLY A 34 -23.42 -21.79 -16.15
C GLY A 34 -21.91 -21.57 -16.04
N PRO A 35 -21.39 -21.04 -14.91
CA PRO A 35 -19.98 -20.65 -14.78
C PRO A 35 -19.00 -21.84 -14.86
N MET A 36 -19.48 -23.08 -14.68
CA MET A 36 -18.66 -24.29 -14.85
C MET A 36 -18.41 -24.66 -16.31
N PHE A 37 -19.30 -24.25 -17.22
CA PHE A 37 -19.25 -24.62 -18.64
C PHE A 37 -18.88 -23.44 -19.54
N PHE A 38 -19.22 -22.22 -19.13
CA PHE A 38 -19.04 -21.02 -19.93
C PHE A 38 -18.21 -19.99 -19.16
N SER A 39 -17.28 -19.37 -19.87
CA SER A 39 -16.49 -18.24 -19.39
C SER A 39 -16.49 -17.17 -20.46
N VAL A 40 -16.66 -15.91 -20.03
CA VAL A 40 -16.56 -14.77 -20.93
C VAL A 40 -15.10 -14.65 -21.35
N LYS A 41 -14.80 -15.06 -22.59
CA LYS A 41 -13.53 -14.71 -23.21
C LYS A 41 -13.57 -13.24 -23.59
N GLU A 42 -13.14 -12.39 -22.67
CA GLU A 42 -12.71 -11.05 -23.04
C GLU A 42 -11.53 -11.25 -24.01
N SER A 43 -11.68 -10.83 -25.26
CA SER A 43 -10.74 -11.04 -26.39
C SER A 43 -9.26 -10.79 -26.04
N ASP A 44 -8.30 -11.24 -26.85
CA ASP A 44 -6.84 -11.11 -26.61
C ASP A 44 -6.35 -9.68 -26.28
N THR A 45 -7.15 -8.66 -26.61
CA THR A 45 -6.98 -7.27 -26.17
C THR A 45 -7.09 -7.11 -24.64
N SER A 46 -7.98 -7.86 -24.00
CA SER A 46 -8.21 -7.87 -22.55
C SER A 46 -7.03 -8.41 -21.76
N MET A 47 -6.31 -9.42 -22.28
CA MET A 47 -5.13 -9.96 -21.58
C MET A 47 -4.01 -8.93 -21.53
N LEU A 48 -3.82 -8.17 -22.62
CA LEU A 48 -2.87 -7.07 -22.68
C LEU A 48 -3.31 -5.90 -21.79
N GLU A 49 -4.59 -5.55 -21.82
CA GLU A 49 -5.16 -4.49 -20.97
C GLU A 49 -5.13 -4.87 -19.48
N HIS A 50 -5.44 -6.11 -19.14
CA HIS A 50 -5.39 -6.62 -17.79
C HIS A 50 -3.94 -6.65 -17.26
N LYS A 51 -2.98 -7.07 -18.10
CA LYS A 51 -1.55 -6.99 -17.76
C LYS A 51 -1.08 -5.55 -17.60
N LYS A 52 -1.58 -4.62 -18.43
CA LYS A 52 -1.28 -3.19 -18.32
C LYS A 52 -1.85 -2.62 -17.03
N ARG A 53 -3.12 -2.92 -16.71
CA ARG A 53 -3.78 -2.50 -15.48
C ARG A 53 -3.07 -3.03 -14.24
N GLN A 54 -2.73 -4.32 -14.19
CA GLN A 54 -1.96 -4.90 -13.09
C GLN A 54 -0.59 -4.22 -12.92
N LYS A 55 0.08 -3.88 -14.04
CA LYS A 55 1.36 -3.18 -13.99
C LYS A 55 1.19 -1.76 -13.45
N GLU A 56 0.17 -1.04 -13.91
CA GLU A 56 -0.16 0.32 -13.45
C GLU A 56 -0.52 0.34 -11.96
N GLU A 57 -1.36 -0.59 -11.51
CA GLU A 57 -1.73 -0.78 -10.10
C GLU A 57 -0.49 -1.06 -9.24
N LYS A 58 0.40 -1.95 -9.71
CA LYS A 58 1.65 -2.25 -9.01
C LYS A 58 2.56 -1.03 -8.91
N THR A 59 2.74 -0.28 -10.01
CA THR A 59 3.58 0.92 -10.00
C THR A 59 3.00 2.01 -9.10
N ALA A 60 1.67 2.20 -9.10
CA ALA A 60 1.00 3.16 -8.23
C ALA A 60 1.21 2.79 -6.75
N MET A 61 1.09 1.50 -6.41
CA MET A 61 1.32 1.02 -5.05
C MET A 61 2.77 1.21 -4.60
N GLU A 62 3.75 0.97 -5.49
CA GLU A 62 5.17 1.18 -5.20
C GLU A 62 5.48 2.67 -4.95
N GLU A 63 4.91 3.57 -5.75
CA GLU A 63 5.07 5.02 -5.58
C GLU A 63 4.43 5.52 -4.28
N GLU A 64 3.24 5.05 -3.94
CA GLU A 64 2.56 5.41 -2.69
C GLU A 64 3.38 4.94 -1.47
N MET A 65 3.92 3.72 -1.51
CA MET A 65 4.82 3.18 -0.48
C MET A 65 6.11 4.01 -0.35
N GLU A 66 6.72 4.43 -1.46
CA GLU A 66 7.92 5.26 -1.43
C GLU A 66 7.65 6.65 -0.84
N ASN A 67 6.53 7.26 -1.21
CA ASN A 67 6.11 8.55 -0.68
C ASN A 67 5.85 8.49 0.82
N LEU A 68 5.17 7.45 1.30
CA LEU A 68 4.96 7.23 2.74
C LEU A 68 6.27 7.11 3.50
N ARG A 69 7.26 6.39 2.96
CA ARG A 69 8.60 6.27 3.58
C ARG A 69 9.31 7.62 3.66
N LYS A 70 9.32 8.39 2.58
CA LYS A 70 9.91 9.75 2.55
C LYS A 70 9.24 10.68 3.56
N VAL A 71 7.92 10.57 3.74
CA VAL A 71 7.19 11.36 4.74
C VAL A 71 7.59 10.93 6.15
N GLN A 72 7.65 9.63 6.44
CA GLN A 72 8.08 9.10 7.74
C GLN A 72 9.50 9.56 8.09
N GLU A 73 10.45 9.44 7.16
CA GLU A 73 11.84 9.88 7.37
C GLU A 73 11.93 11.39 7.63
N LYS A 74 11.15 12.22 6.92
CA LYS A 74 11.13 13.67 7.14
C LYS A 74 10.59 14.01 8.53
N VAL A 75 9.51 13.34 8.95
CA VAL A 75 8.90 13.54 10.26
C VAL A 75 9.87 13.11 11.37
N GLU A 76 10.55 11.97 11.20
CA GLU A 76 11.56 11.50 12.15
C GLU A 76 12.72 12.49 12.27
N ARG A 77 13.27 12.95 11.13
CA ARG A 77 14.35 13.93 11.09
C ARG A 77 13.96 15.26 11.75
N GLU A 78 12.74 15.75 11.50
CA GLU A 78 12.22 16.97 12.14
C GLU A 78 12.03 16.78 13.64
N ASN A 79 11.57 15.60 14.08
CA ASN A 79 11.42 15.28 15.49
C ASN A 79 12.79 15.19 16.19
N GLU A 80 13.79 14.59 15.55
CA GLU A 80 15.16 14.56 16.06
C GLU A 80 15.76 15.96 16.18
N GLU A 81 15.56 16.85 15.20
CA GLU A 81 16.00 18.24 15.25
C GLU A 81 15.32 18.99 16.40
N LYS A 82 13.99 18.86 16.55
CA LYS A 82 13.25 19.43 17.67
C LYS A 82 13.75 18.92 19.02
N GLU A 83 14.04 17.62 19.14
CA GLU A 83 14.58 17.03 20.37
C GLU A 83 16.03 17.47 20.65
N ARG A 84 16.85 17.69 19.62
CA ARG A 84 18.20 18.28 19.78
C ARG A 84 18.12 19.73 20.25
N GLU A 85 17.24 20.54 19.66
CA GLU A 85 17.05 21.93 20.09
C GLU A 85 16.50 22.04 21.52
N LYS A 86 15.56 21.17 21.90
CA LYS A 86 15.06 21.12 23.29
C LYS A 86 16.19 20.80 24.26
N ARG A 87 17.03 19.81 23.92
CA ARG A 87 18.20 19.42 24.74
C ARG A 87 19.20 20.56 24.89
N THR A 88 19.53 21.29 23.82
CA THR A 88 20.46 22.44 23.90
C THR A 88 19.89 23.59 24.72
N LYS A 89 18.62 23.94 24.54
CA LYS A 89 17.91 24.97 25.35
C LYS A 89 17.89 24.60 26.84
N GLN A 90 17.60 23.34 27.16
CA GLN A 90 17.59 22.85 28.54
C GLN A 90 18.99 22.89 29.17
N GLN A 91 20.04 22.53 28.42
CA GLN A 91 21.42 22.56 28.90
C GLN A 91 21.92 24.00 29.15
N GLN A 92 21.50 24.97 28.33
CA GLN A 92 21.78 26.40 28.57
C GLN A 92 21.08 26.92 29.84
N GLN A 93 19.86 26.46 30.12
CA GLN A 93 19.09 26.85 31.32
C GLN A 93 19.68 26.29 32.63
N VAL A 94 20.49 25.23 32.60
CA VAL A 94 21.12 24.59 33.78
C VAL A 94 22.36 25.35 34.30
N SER A 95 22.67 26.54 33.77
CA SER A 95 23.70 27.41 34.36
C SER A 95 23.21 28.00 35.70
N MET A 96 23.47 27.29 36.80
CA MET A 96 23.15 27.70 38.17
C MET A 96 23.70 29.11 38.49
N PRO A 97 22.87 30.14 38.67
CA PRO A 97 23.30 31.40 39.24
C PRO A 97 23.34 31.21 40.76
N GLY A 98 24.51 30.85 41.30
CA GLY A 98 24.65 30.71 42.75
C GLY A 98 25.80 29.87 43.27
N LEU A 99 26.56 29.16 42.42
CA LEU A 99 27.73 28.42 42.90
C LEU A 99 28.90 29.38 43.17
N ARG A 100 28.85 30.02 44.34
CA ARG A 100 30.00 30.68 44.96
C ARG A 100 31.01 29.58 45.29
N GLN A 101 32.06 29.42 44.49
CA GLN A 101 33.30 28.78 44.96
C GLN A 101 34.00 29.75 45.93
N GLY A 102 33.38 29.94 47.10
CA GLY A 102 34.09 30.36 48.29
C GLY A 102 34.95 29.19 48.75
N SER A 103 36.25 29.43 48.88
CA SER A 103 37.14 28.84 49.90
C SER A 103 36.64 27.52 50.49
N SER A 104 37.05 26.39 49.89
CA SER A 104 37.02 25.09 50.56
C SER A 104 37.96 25.17 51.77
N THR A 105 37.40 25.59 52.90
CA THR A 105 37.99 25.50 54.22
C THR A 105 37.87 24.06 54.70
N TYR A 106 38.66 23.16 54.09
CA TYR A 106 39.21 22.06 54.88
C TYR A 106 40.49 22.57 55.53
N LEU A 107 40.30 23.21 56.69
CA LEU A 107 41.34 23.59 57.63
C LEU A 107 42.10 22.33 58.05
N ARG A 108 43.32 22.15 57.53
CA ARG A 108 44.32 21.27 58.15
C ARG A 108 45.18 22.13 59.07
N PRO A 109 45.13 21.99 60.41
CA PRO A 109 45.98 22.77 61.29
C PRO A 109 47.45 22.35 61.07
N LYS A 110 48.32 23.31 60.71
CA LYS A 110 49.77 23.13 60.77
C LYS A 110 50.19 23.08 62.24
N ARG A 111 50.72 21.94 62.71
CA ARG A 111 51.47 21.89 63.97
C ARG A 111 52.88 22.46 63.74
N LEU A 112 53.24 23.44 64.58
CA LEU A 112 54.54 24.10 64.71
C LEU A 112 55.54 23.25 65.54
N GLY A 113 56.82 23.28 65.14
CA GLY A 113 58.05 23.08 65.96
C GLY A 113 58.32 21.65 66.46
N LEU A 114 59.55 21.16 66.65
CA LEU A 114 60.92 21.70 66.63
C LEU A 114 61.82 20.69 65.89
#